data_AF-A0A957VBN9-F1
#
_entry.id   AF-A0A957VBN9-F1
#
_cell.length_a   1.000
_cell.length_b   1.000
_cell.length_c   1.000
_cell.angle_alpha   90.00
_cell.angle_beta   90.00
_cell.angle_gamma   90.00
#
_symmetry.space_group_name_H-M   'P 1'
#
loop_
_entity.id
_entity.type
_entity.pdbx_description
1 polymer ?
#
loop_
_entity_poly.entity_id
_entity_poly.type
_entity_poly.pdbx_seq_one_letter_code
_entity_poly.pdbx_strand_id
1 'polypeptide(L)'
;MTRPTMLWRLPLLVIAANLALLLPAAHPLRVVGALLLIAFLPGLGWAQRLLPAAPLPLRGVTAVGLSFIITLLATLLLHYLPGPLPTWSLLLTLNLTALLPLV
;
A
#
# COMPACT_ATOMS: atom_id res chain seq x y z
N MET A 1 -16.71 20.76 4.55
CA MET A 1 -16.18 19.37 4.56
C MET A 1 -16.01 18.89 3.11
N THR A 2 -14.89 19.18 2.47
CA THR A 2 -14.54 18.59 1.17
C THR A 2 -14.05 17.17 1.42
N ARG A 3 -14.84 16.16 1.04
CA ARG A 3 -14.36 14.77 1.07
C ARG A 3 -13.06 14.70 0.26
N PRO A 4 -11.95 14.17 0.82
CA PRO A 4 -10.71 14.05 0.06
C PRO A 4 -10.99 13.12 -1.13
N THR A 5 -11.07 13.71 -2.32
CA THR A 5 -11.41 13.07 -3.61
C THR A 5 -10.39 12.01 -4.05
N MET A 6 -9.39 11.71 -3.23
CA MET A 6 -8.35 10.73 -3.52
C MET A 6 -8.54 9.43 -2.73
N LEU A 7 -9.23 9.44 -1.59
CA LEU A 7 -9.50 8.22 -0.81
C LEU A 7 -10.39 7.24 -1.57
N TRP A 8 -11.39 7.73 -2.32
CA TRP A 8 -12.25 6.86 -3.13
C TRP A 8 -11.51 6.14 -4.27
N ARG A 9 -10.35 6.66 -4.69
CA ARG A 9 -9.53 6.06 -5.75
C ARG A 9 -8.63 4.93 -5.24
N LEU A 10 -8.40 4.84 -3.92
CA LEU A 10 -7.52 3.82 -3.33
C LEU A 10 -7.95 2.39 -3.67
N PRO A 11 -9.24 1.99 -3.57
CA PRO A 11 -9.66 0.64 -3.96
C PRO A 11 -9.32 0.30 -5.40
N LEU A 12 -9.52 1.25 -6.32
CA LEU A 12 -9.21 1.06 -7.74
C LEU A 12 -7.70 0.88 -7.96
N LEU A 13 -6.87 1.66 -7.26
CA LEU A 13 -5.41 1.53 -7.34
C LEU A 13 -4.92 0.22 -6.75
N VAL A 14 -5.51 -0.23 -5.63
CA VAL A 14 -5.21 -1.53 -5.02
C VAL A 14 -5.56 -2.66 -5.99
N ILE A 15 -6.76 -2.63 -6.61
CA ILE A 15 -7.16 -3.62 -7.61
C ILE A 15 -6.19 -3.61 -8.79
N ALA A 16 -5.88 -2.43 -9.35
CA ALA A 16 -4.97 -2.30 -10.48
C ALA A 16 -3.57 -2.87 -10.17
N ALA A 17 -3.05 -2.62 -8.96
CA ALA A 17 -1.75 -3.14 -8.55
C ALA A 17 -1.76 -4.67 -8.39
N ASN A 18 -2.83 -5.25 -7.83
CA ASN A 18 -2.96 -6.72 -7.75
C ASN A 18 -3.11 -7.36 -9.14
N LEU A 19 -3.86 -6.74 -10.06
CA LEU A 19 -3.96 -7.23 -11.44
C LEU A 19 -2.61 -7.16 -12.16
N ALA A 20 -1.82 -6.11 -11.92
CA ALA A 20 -0.47 -6.00 -12.48
C ALA A 20 0.47 -7.10 -11.95
N LEU A 21 0.27 -7.59 -10.72
CA LEU A 21 1.05 -8.72 -10.17
C LEU A 21 0.76 -10.06 -10.85
N LEU A 22 -0.40 -10.21 -11.51
CA LEU A 22 -0.75 -11.41 -12.27
C LEU A 22 0.02 -11.52 -13.60
N LEU A 23 0.68 -10.45 -14.02
CA LEU A 23 1.48 -10.46 -15.25
C LEU A 23 2.73 -11.35 -15.12
N PRO A 24 3.28 -11.82 -16.25
CA PRO A 24 4.52 -12.59 -16.27
C PRO A 24 5.67 -11.87 -15.55
N ALA A 25 6.60 -12.62 -14.96
CA ALA A 25 7.71 -12.06 -14.17
C ALA A 25 8.60 -11.09 -14.96
N ALA A 26 8.74 -11.31 -16.27
CA ALA A 26 9.50 -10.43 -17.16
C ALA A 26 8.78 -9.11 -17.51
N HIS A 27 7.49 -8.98 -17.18
CA HIS A 27 6.71 -7.81 -17.56
C HIS A 27 6.97 -6.63 -16.60
N PRO A 28 7.38 -5.45 -17.10
CA PRO A 28 7.75 -4.32 -16.23
C PRO A 28 6.59 -3.83 -15.36
N LEU A 29 5.34 -3.91 -15.86
CA LEU A 29 4.15 -3.56 -15.07
C LEU A 29 4.00 -4.40 -13.79
N ARG A 30 4.52 -5.63 -13.74
CA ARG A 30 4.50 -6.43 -12.51
C ARG A 30 5.34 -5.78 -11.41
N VAL A 31 6.49 -5.23 -11.78
CA VAL A 31 7.36 -4.46 -10.85
C VAL A 31 6.64 -3.21 -10.38
N VAL A 32 5.97 -2.50 -11.28
CA VAL A 32 5.16 -1.33 -10.93
C VAL A 32 4.04 -1.70 -9.94
N GLY A 33 3.34 -2.80 -10.16
CA GLY A 33 2.31 -3.30 -9.24
C GLY A 33 2.87 -3.62 -7.84
N ALA A 34 4.03 -4.29 -7.79
CA ALA A 34 4.71 -4.59 -6.54
C ALA A 34 5.13 -3.30 -5.80
N LEU A 35 5.75 -2.35 -6.51
CA LEU A 35 6.16 -1.07 -5.93
C LEU A 35 4.97 -0.27 -5.42
N LEU A 36 3.84 -0.26 -6.14
CA LEU A 36 2.63 0.40 -5.68
C LEU A 36 2.12 -0.20 -4.36
N LEU A 37 2.02 -1.53 -4.26
CA LEU A 37 1.53 -2.20 -3.05
C LEU A 37 2.47 -2.09 -1.85
N ILE A 38 3.78 -2.06 -2.08
CA ILE A 38 4.78 -2.06 -1.02
C ILE A 38 5.16 -0.63 -0.59
N ALA A 39 5.40 0.26 -1.55
CA ALA A 39 6.07 1.55 -1.29
C ALA A 39 5.13 2.76 -1.27
N PHE A 40 3.89 2.63 -1.74
CA PHE A 40 3.01 3.79 -1.90
C PHE A 40 1.61 3.61 -1.30
N LEU A 41 0.90 2.54 -1.65
CA LEU A 41 -0.52 2.40 -1.35
C LEU A 41 -0.85 2.38 0.16
N PRO A 42 -0.11 1.66 1.02
CA PRO A 42 -0.40 1.64 2.44
C PRO A 42 -0.32 3.04 3.05
N GLY A 43 0.77 3.75 2.80
CA GLY A 43 0.99 5.06 3.39
C GLY A 43 0.21 6.20 2.72
N LEU A 44 -0.21 6.07 1.45
CA LEU A 44 -1.01 7.09 0.77
C LEU A 44 -2.37 7.32 1.44
N GLY A 45 -3.06 6.25 1.83
CA GLY A 45 -4.35 6.36 2.51
C GLY A 45 -4.21 6.93 3.92
N TRP A 46 -3.19 6.49 4.66
CA TRP A 46 -2.90 7.02 5.99
C TRP A 46 -2.44 8.47 5.97
N ALA A 47 -1.54 8.85 5.07
CA ALA A 47 -1.09 10.24 4.95
C ALA A 47 -2.24 11.19 4.60
N GLN A 48 -3.19 10.76 3.77
CA GLN A 48 -4.41 11.52 3.49
C GLN A 48 -5.31 11.70 4.71
N ARG A 49 -5.45 10.66 5.53
CA ARG A 49 -6.30 10.68 6.72
C ARG A 49 -5.66 11.48 7.86
N LEU A 50 -4.34 11.33 8.06
CA LEU A 50 -3.60 11.96 9.16
C LEU A 50 -3.26 13.42 8.88
N LEU A 51 -2.98 13.77 7.62
CA LEU A 51 -2.51 15.10 7.22
C LEU A 51 -3.36 15.70 6.07
N PRO A 52 -4.68 15.87 6.23
CA PRO A 52 -5.57 16.25 5.13
C PRO A 52 -5.29 17.67 4.59
N ALA A 53 -4.83 18.59 5.44
CA ALA A 53 -4.54 19.98 5.09
C ALA A 53 -3.05 20.23 4.75
N ALA A 54 -2.19 19.21 4.83
CA ALA A 54 -0.77 19.37 4.57
C ALA A 54 -0.47 19.55 3.08
N PRO A 55 0.63 20.25 2.73
CA PRO A 55 1.06 20.42 1.35
C PRO A 55 1.45 19.07 0.73
N LEU A 56 1.28 18.96 -0.60
CA LEU A 56 1.51 17.72 -1.36
C LEU A 56 2.88 17.08 -1.15
N PRO A 57 4.02 17.82 -1.11
CA PRO A 57 5.34 17.21 -0.92
C PRO A 57 5.46 16.54 0.45
N LEU A 58 4.97 17.19 1.50
CA LEU A 58 4.98 16.64 2.86
C LEU A 58 4.14 15.36 2.91
N ARG A 59 2.94 15.37 2.32
CA ARG A 59 2.09 14.18 2.21
C ARG A 59 2.75 13.06 1.43
N GLY A 60 3.48 13.37 0.37
CA GLY A 60 4.24 12.40 -0.43
C GLY A 60 5.33 11.71 0.38
N VAL A 61 6.16 12.50 1.08
CA VAL A 61 7.22 11.98 1.95
C VAL A 61 6.64 11.14 3.08
N THR A 62 5.58 11.62 3.74
CA THR A 62 4.90 10.86 4.80
C THR A 62 4.27 9.58 4.26
N ALA A 63 3.68 9.59 3.06
CA ALA A 63 3.11 8.39 2.45
C ALA A 63 4.18 7.33 2.14
N VAL A 64 5.33 7.73 1.61
CA VAL A 64 6.43 6.78 1.34
C VAL A 64 7.00 6.25 2.65
N GLY A 65 7.25 7.13 3.63
CA GLY A 65 7.77 6.74 4.95
C GLY A 65 6.82 5.78 5.70
N LEU A 66 5.52 6.07 5.69
CA LEU A 66 4.51 5.18 6.28
C LEU A 66 4.43 3.85 5.55
N SER A 67 4.46 3.84 4.22
CA SER A 67 4.42 2.59 3.45
C SER A 67 5.62 1.70 3.75
N PHE A 68 6.82 2.29 3.87
CA PHE A 68 8.02 1.57 4.25
C PHE A 68 7.89 0.97 5.65
N ILE A 69 7.48 1.76 6.65
CA ILE A 69 7.31 1.29 8.03
C ILE A 69 6.25 0.19 8.10
N ILE A 70 5.08 0.37 7.47
CA ILE A 70 3.99 -0.61 7.47
C ILE A 70 4.46 -1.91 6.83
N THR A 71 5.10 -1.86 5.67
CA THR A 71 5.59 -3.05 4.98
C THR A 71 6.67 -3.75 5.80
N LEU A 72 7.60 -3.01 6.40
CA LEU A 72 8.66 -3.56 7.26
C LEU A 72 8.06 -4.26 8.48
N LEU A 73 7.13 -3.62 9.17
CA LEU A 73 6.43 -4.21 10.31
C LEU A 73 5.59 -5.43 9.91
N ALA A 74 4.89 -5.37 8.78
CA ALA A 74 4.13 -6.50 8.25
C ALA A 74 5.05 -7.68 7.93
N THR A 75 6.20 -7.41 7.30
CA THR A 75 7.19 -8.44 6.96
C THR A 75 7.79 -9.06 8.22
N LEU A 76 8.15 -8.24 9.21
CA LEU A 76 8.64 -8.73 10.50
C LEU A 76 7.59 -9.56 11.23
N LEU A 77 6.36 -9.06 11.33
CA LEU A 77 5.26 -9.78 11.98
C LEU A 77 5.03 -11.14 11.32
N LEU A 78 4.99 -11.17 9.99
CA LEU A 78 4.82 -12.41 9.26
C LEU A 78 6.05 -13.33 9.43
N HIS A 79 7.27 -12.79 9.49
CA HIS A 79 8.49 -13.58 9.71
C HIS A 79 8.51 -14.34 11.05
N TYR A 80 7.83 -13.81 12.07
CA TYR A 80 7.67 -14.50 13.34
C TYR A 80 6.61 -15.62 13.31
N LEU A 81 5.83 -15.75 12.25
CA LEU A 81 4.92 -16.89 12.09
C LEU A 81 5.71 -18.14 11.69
N PRO A 82 5.48 -19.29 12.36
CA PRO A 82 6.16 -20.53 12.01
C PRO A 82 5.75 -21.00 10.61
N GLY A 83 6.74 -21.29 9.77
CA GLY A 83 6.54 -21.85 8.42
C GLY A 83 7.04 -20.95 7.28
N PRO A 84 7.00 -21.43 6.03
CA PRO A 84 7.37 -20.64 4.87
C PRO A 84 6.36 -19.51 4.69
N LEU A 85 6.87 -18.28 4.49
CA LEU A 85 6.06 -17.11 4.26
C LEU A 85 5.30 -17.22 2.92
N PRO A 86 3.97 -17.43 2.93
CA PRO A 86 3.21 -17.45 1.70
C PRO A 86 3.17 -16.02 1.15
N THR A 87 3.51 -15.83 -0.12
CA THR A 87 3.36 -14.54 -0.81
C THR A 87 1.95 -13.97 -0.65
N TRP A 88 0.94 -14.86 -0.62
CA TRP A 88 -0.45 -14.50 -0.38
C TRP A 88 -0.70 -13.82 0.96
N SER A 89 -0.02 -14.24 2.03
CA SER A 89 -0.17 -13.61 3.35
C SER A 89 0.35 -12.17 3.33
N LEU A 90 1.52 -11.95 2.71
CA LEU A 90 2.07 -10.60 2.55
C LEU A 90 1.13 -9.70 1.73
N LEU A 91 0.64 -10.19 0.60
CA LEU A 91 -0.29 -9.43 -0.25
C LEU A 91 -1.58 -9.09 0.49
N LEU A 92 -2.14 -10.05 1.24
CA LEU A 92 -3.36 -9.82 2.01
C LEU A 92 -3.12 -8.75 3.10
N THR A 93 -2.01 -8.82 3.84
CA THR A 93 -1.66 -7.82 4.85
C THR A 93 -1.48 -6.43 4.24
N LEU A 94 -0.79 -6.30 3.10
CA LEU A 94 -0.60 -5.03 2.40
C LEU A 94 -1.93 -4.47 1.87
N ASN A 95 -2.79 -5.32 1.32
CA ASN A 95 -4.13 -4.91 0.85
C ASN A 95 -5.00 -4.41 2.01
N LEU A 96 -5.04 -5.14 3.13
CA LEU A 96 -5.82 -4.73 4.31
C LEU A 96 -5.32 -3.41 4.88
N THR A 97 -4.01 -3.25 5.05
CA THR A 97 -3.42 -2.02 5.61
C THR A 97 -3.62 -0.80 4.71
N ALA A 98 -3.60 -0.99 3.38
CA ALA A 98 -3.89 0.07 2.41
C ALA A 98 -5.37 0.48 2.39
N LEU A 99 -6.29 -0.44 2.66
CA LEU A 99 -7.73 -0.17 2.67
C LEU A 99 -8.26 0.28 4.04
N LEU A 100 -7.55 -0.04 5.13
CA LEU A 100 -7.92 0.35 6.49
C LEU A 100 -8.27 1.84 6.68
N PRO A 101 -7.55 2.82 6.10
CA PRO A 101 -7.89 4.24 6.25
C PRO A 101 -9.23 4.65 5.61
N LEU A 102 -9.91 3.75 4.88
CA LEU A 102 -11.24 3.98 4.31
C LEU A 102 -12.38 3.72 5.30
N VAL A 103 -12.12 2.99 6.38
CA VAL A 103 -13.10 2.60 7.43
C VAL A 103 -13.12 3.62 8.56
#